data_AF-A0A3B3CQ36-F1
#
_entry.id   AF-A0A3B3CQ36-F1
#
_cell.length_a   1.000
_cell.length_b   1.000
_cell.length_c   1.000
_cell.angle_alpha   90.00
_cell.angle_beta   90.00
_cell.angle_gamma   90.00
#
_symmetry.space_group_name_H-M   'P 1'
#
loop_
_entity.id
_entity.type
_entity.pdbx_description
1 polymer ?
#
loop_
_entity_poly.entity_id
_entity_poly.type
_entity_poly.pdbx_seq_one_letter_code
_entity_poly.pdbx_strand_id
1 'polypeptide(L)' 'MSLPAASRLLRTALRARVAPVANISSKPAKENISAGEQTIAMTVLFITILGPSGWILAHLEDYKKKE' A
#
# COMPACT_ATOMS: atom_id res chain seq x y z
N MET A 1 -18.41 12.86 -49.52
CA MET A 1 -18.62 13.35 -48.13
C MET A 1 -17.39 13.02 -47.31
N SER A 2 -16.50 13.99 -47.11
CA SER A 2 -15.36 13.82 -46.22
C SER A 2 -15.86 13.95 -44.78
N LEU A 3 -15.51 13.00 -43.92
CA LEU A 3 -15.76 13.06 -42.46
C LEU A 3 -14.45 13.42 -41.74
N PRO A 4 -13.90 14.64 -41.95
CA PRO A 4 -12.63 15.03 -41.35
C PRO A 4 -12.74 15.17 -39.82
N ALA A 5 -13.92 15.48 -39.30
CA ALA A 5 -14.15 15.65 -37.86
C ALA A 5 -14.08 14.31 -37.10
N ALA A 6 -14.84 13.30 -37.54
CA ALA A 6 -14.84 11.97 -36.92
C ALA A 6 -13.45 11.31 -36.98
N SER A 7 -12.75 11.44 -38.11
CA SER A 7 -11.39 10.91 -38.26
C SER A 7 -10.34 11.67 -37.43
N ARG A 8 -10.53 12.97 -37.14
CA ARG A 8 -9.66 13.71 -36.20
C ARG A 8 -9.88 13.28 -34.76
N LEU A 9 -11.13 13.06 -34.35
CA LEU A 9 -11.45 12.58 -33.00
C LEU A 9 -10.91 11.16 -32.77
N LEU A 10 -11.11 10.26 -33.74
CA LEU A 10 -10.57 8.90 -33.66
C LEU A 10 -9.04 8.90 -33.61
N ARG A 11 -8.36 9.76 -34.38
CA ARG A 11 -6.90 9.91 -34.31
C ARG A 11 -6.40 10.44 -32.96
N THR A 12 -7.16 11.33 -32.32
CA THR A 12 -6.83 11.81 -30.97
C THR A 12 -7.06 10.73 -29.91
N ALA A 13 -8.08 9.88 -30.09
CA ALA A 13 -8.33 8.73 -29.21
C ALA A 13 -7.31 7.60 -29.41
N LEU A 14 -6.86 7.37 -30.65
CA LEU A 14 -5.82 6.37 -30.98
C LEU A 14 -4.39 6.85 -30.72
N ARG A 15 -4.18 8.14 -30.42
CA ARG A 15 -2.86 8.62 -29.95
C ARG A 15 -2.60 7.94 -28.61
N ALA A 16 -1.70 6.95 -28.63
CA ALA A 16 -1.20 6.30 -27.44
C ALA A 16 -0.85 7.39 -26.42
N ARG A 17 -1.59 7.40 -25.31
CA ARG A 17 -1.30 8.28 -24.18
C ARG A 17 0.06 7.82 -23.67
N VAL A 18 1.11 8.54 -24.05
CA VAL A 18 2.41 8.42 -23.36
C VAL A 18 2.12 8.89 -21.95
N ALA A 19 1.88 7.94 -21.05
CA ALA A 19 1.82 8.24 -19.63
C ALA A 19 3.16 8.91 -19.29
N PRO A 20 3.17 10.05 -18.56
CA PRO A 20 4.41 10.62 -18.07
C PRO A 20 5.06 9.56 -17.18
N VAL A 21 6.06 8.86 -17.69
CA VAL A 21 6.89 7.97 -16.89
C VAL A 21 7.81 8.91 -16.13
N ALA A 22 7.49 9.19 -14.87
CA ALA A 22 8.42 9.85 -13.99
C ALA A 22 9.63 8.90 -13.87
N ASN A 23 10.79 9.31 -14.41
CA ASN A 23 12.04 8.55 -14.30
C ASN A 23 12.56 8.62 -12.86
N ILE A 24 11.80 8.06 -11.92
CA ILE A 24 12.13 8.00 -10.51
C ILE A 24 12.96 6.75 -10.30
N SER A 25 14.28 6.94 -10.28
CA SER A 25 15.21 5.92 -9.80
C SER A 25 15.55 6.19 -8.34
N SER A 26 15.58 5.15 -7.53
CA SER A 26 16.16 5.22 -6.18
C SER A 26 17.69 5.04 -6.26
N LYS A 27 18.38 5.63 -5.30
CA LYS A 27 19.77 5.26 -4.99
C LYS A 27 19.75 3.97 -4.17
N PRO A 28 20.86 3.20 -4.13
CA PRO A 28 20.97 2.06 -3.22
C PRO A 28 20.64 2.45 -1.77
N ALA A 29 20.18 1.48 -0.99
CA ALA A 29 19.86 1.71 0.41
C ALA A 29 21.09 2.25 1.14
N LYS A 30 20.90 3.33 1.91
CA LYS A 30 21.98 3.89 2.75
C LYS A 30 22.40 2.91 3.84
N GLU A 31 21.43 2.14 4.33
CA GLU A 31 21.60 1.05 5.28
C GLU A 31 20.79 -0.14 4.74
N ASN A 32 21.42 -1.31 4.65
CA ASN A 32 20.77 -2.52 4.19
C ASN A 32 20.11 -3.21 5.38
N ILE A 33 18.80 -3.08 5.51
CA ILE A 33 18.02 -3.85 6.47
C ILE A 33 17.94 -5.29 5.97
N SER A 34 18.54 -6.21 6.71
CA SER A 34 18.51 -7.64 6.39
C SER A 34 17.09 -8.20 6.55
N ALA A 35 16.85 -9.37 5.93
CA ALA A 35 15.58 -10.08 6.10
C ALA A 35 15.29 -10.42 7.56
N GLY A 36 16.33 -10.68 8.37
CA GLY A 36 16.20 -10.94 9.80
C GLY A 36 15.67 -9.71 10.56
N GLU A 37 16.28 -8.55 10.34
CA GLU A 37 15.87 -7.29 10.97
C GLU A 37 14.45 -6.89 10.54
N GLN A 38 14.11 -7.06 9.26
CA GLN A 38 12.77 -6.78 8.76
C GLN A 38 11.71 -7.70 9.41
N THR A 39 12.04 -8.98 9.59
CA THR A 39 11.15 -9.95 10.25
C THR A 39 10.91 -9.58 11.70
N ILE A 40 11.96 -9.17 12.43
CA ILE A 40 11.85 -8.70 13.81
C ILE A 40 10.95 -7.46 13.86
N ALA A 41 11.23 -6.45 13.04
CA ALA A 41 10.45 -5.20 13.02
C ALA A 41 8.96 -5.46 12.72
N MET A 42 8.68 -6.33 11.74
CA MET A 42 7.31 -6.71 11.39
C MET A 42 6.62 -7.42 12.56
N THR A 43 7.29 -8.41 13.16
CA THR A 43 6.74 -9.16 14.30
C THR A 43 6.45 -8.26 15.49
N VAL A 44 7.38 -7.34 15.82
CA VAL A 44 7.20 -6.35 16.88
C VAL A 44 5.99 -5.47 16.60
N LEU A 45 5.86 -4.94 15.38
CA LEU A 45 4.70 -4.12 14.99
C LEU A 45 3.38 -4.85 15.24
N PHE A 46 3.27 -6.11 14.82
CA PHE A 46 2.07 -6.92 15.04
C PHE A 46 1.80 -7.15 16.53
N ILE A 47 2.82 -7.55 17.31
CA ILE A 47 2.66 -7.81 18.74
C ILE A 47 2.27 -6.53 19.49
N THR A 48 2.84 -5.38 19.15
CA THR A 48 2.52 -4.11 19.81
C THR A 48 1.06 -3.70 19.63
N ILE A 49 0.44 -4.01 18.49
CA ILE A 49 -0.97 -3.70 18.24
C ILE A 49 -1.88 -4.82 18.76
N LEU A 50 -1.58 -6.06 18.39
CA LEU A 50 -2.45 -7.21 18.64
C LEU A 50 -2.32 -7.74 20.07
N GLY A 51 -1.19 -7.57 20.73
CA GLY A 51 -0.97 -8.01 22.10
C GLY A 51 -1.94 -7.36 23.08
N PRO A 52 -1.94 -6.01 23.20
CA PRO A 52 -2.88 -5.31 24.07
C PRO A 52 -4.34 -5.55 23.66
N SER A 53 -4.62 -5.56 22.36
CA SER A 53 -5.96 -5.82 21.83
C SER A 53 -6.44 -7.22 22.22
N GLY A 54 -5.61 -8.24 22.03
CA GLY A 54 -5.90 -9.63 22.39
C GLY A 54 -6.12 -9.81 23.88
N TRP A 55 -5.33 -9.13 24.72
CA TRP A 55 -5.54 -9.14 26.16
C TRP A 55 -6.91 -8.57 26.55
N ILE A 56 -7.27 -7.40 26.02
CA ILE A 56 -8.57 -6.76 26.31
C ILE A 56 -9.71 -7.67 25.85
N LEU A 57 -9.63 -8.21 24.63
CA LEU A 57 -10.68 -9.07 24.09
C LEU A 57 -10.83 -10.39 24.86
N ALA A 58 -9.72 -10.96 25.35
CA ALA A 58 -9.75 -12.19 26.13
C ALA A 58 -10.46 -12.02 27.49
N HIS A 59 -10.45 -10.82 28.05
CA HIS A 59 -11.01 -10.53 29.38
C HIS A 59 -12.41 -9.88 29.33
N LEU A 60 -13.07 -9.84 28.17
CA LEU A 60 -14.40 -9.20 28.05
C LEU A 60 -15.45 -9.81 29.00
N GLU A 61 -15.41 -11.12 29.23
CA GLU A 61 -16.33 -11.78 30.16
C GLU A 61 -16.04 -11.45 31.62
N ASP A 62 -14.78 -11.21 31.97
CA ASP A 62 -14.41 -10.78 33.31
C ASP A 62 -14.81 -9.33 33.57
N TYR A 63 -14.71 -8.46 32.55
CA TYR A 63 -15.17 -7.07 32.66
C TYR A 63 -16.69 -6.93 32.80
N LYS A 64 -17.46 -7.94 32.39
CA LYS A 64 -18.93 -7.98 32.57
C LYS A 64 -19.34 -8.30 34.00
N LYS A 65 -18.48 -8.99 34.76
CA LYS A 65 -18.74 -9.32 36.16
C LYS A 65 -18.47 -8.05 36.97
N LYS A 66 -19.54 -7.46 37.51
CA LYS A 66 -19.45 -6.47 38.57
C LYS A 66 -19.47 -7.26 39.87
N GLU A 67 -18.31 -7.56 40.42
CA GLU A 67 -18.26 -7.65 41.89
C GLU A 67 -18.68 -6.30 42.49
#